data_AF-M1DWI2-F1
#
_entry.id   AF-M1DWI2-F1
#
_cell.length_a   1.000
_cell.length_b   1.000
_cell.length_c   1.000
_cell.angle_alpha   90.00
_cell.angle_beta   90.00
_cell.angle_gamma   90.00
#
_symmetry.space_group_name_H-M   'P 1'
#
loop_
_entity.id
_entity.type
_entity.pdbx_description
1 polymer ?
#
loop_
_entity_poly.entity_id
_entity_poly.type
_entity_poly.pdbx_seq_one_letter_code
_entity_poly.pdbx_strand_id
1 'polypeptide(L)'
;MSKRIQEYGISPQKGIVGDSSIRHIGRKISVQDGDKETMINSYLEEVKRSLLLNITQYEKSNTSMRSETNKDAIDDIQEAQLVQGNVSEDALKKADDFLRKMKEKEK
;
A
#
# COMPACT_ATOMS: atom_id res chain seq x y z
N MET A 1 -23.86 23.14 -51.30
CA MET A 1 -22.72 23.35 -50.37
C MET A 1 -22.48 22.06 -49.60
N SER A 2 -21.41 21.32 -49.93
CA SER A 2 -21.12 20.03 -49.27
C SER A 2 -19.93 20.22 -48.33
N LYS A 3 -20.18 20.23 -47.01
CA LYS A 3 -19.11 20.28 -46.01
C LYS A 3 -18.55 18.86 -45.87
N ARG A 4 -17.38 18.62 -46.47
CA ARG A 4 -16.62 17.37 -46.30
C ARG A 4 -16.04 17.35 -44.88
N ILE A 5 -16.31 16.28 -44.14
CA ILE A 5 -15.75 16.04 -42.80
C ILE A 5 -14.23 15.84 -42.96
N GLN A 6 -13.45 16.84 -42.56
CA GLN A 6 -11.97 16.78 -42.52
C GLN A 6 -11.43 16.14 -41.23
N GLU A 7 -12.28 15.58 -40.37
CA GLU A 7 -11.89 15.22 -38.99
C GLU A 7 -10.99 13.98 -38.88
N TYR A 8 -10.85 13.17 -39.93
CA TYR A 8 -10.06 11.93 -39.86
C TYR A 8 -8.65 12.04 -40.49
N GLY A 9 -8.27 13.22 -41.00
CA GLY A 9 -6.94 13.45 -41.59
C GLY A 9 -5.85 13.82 -40.57
N ILE A 10 -6.20 13.99 -39.30
CA ILE A 10 -5.26 14.35 -38.24
C ILE A 10 -4.63 13.04 -37.76
N SER A 11 -3.46 12.72 -38.30
CA SER A 11 -2.59 11.70 -37.69
C SER A 11 -2.44 12.02 -36.21
N PRO A 12 -2.66 11.06 -35.29
CA PRO A 12 -2.55 11.33 -33.86
C PRO A 12 -1.19 11.98 -33.64
N GLN A 13 -1.17 13.16 -33.01
CA GLN A 13 0.08 13.71 -32.53
C GLN A 13 0.59 12.71 -31.51
N LYS A 14 1.48 11.80 -31.96
CA LYS A 14 2.42 11.10 -31.11
C LYS A 14 3.37 12.18 -30.59
N GLY A 15 2.86 13.06 -29.74
CA GLY A 15 3.69 13.81 -28.85
C GLY A 15 4.55 12.75 -28.18
N ILE A 16 5.86 12.91 -28.26
CA ILE A 16 6.75 12.28 -27.29
C ILE A 16 6.38 12.97 -25.98
N VAL A 17 5.26 12.55 -25.39
CA VAL A 17 4.96 12.86 -24.01
C VAL A 17 6.14 12.25 -23.30
N GLY A 18 6.98 13.10 -22.70
CA GLY A 18 8.04 12.69 -21.79
C GLY A 18 7.37 12.04 -20.58
N ASP A 19 6.84 10.84 -20.80
CA ASP A 19 6.14 10.07 -19.81
C ASP A 19 7.23 9.51 -18.90
N SER A 20 7.45 10.16 -17.77
CA SER A 20 8.41 9.69 -16.76
C SER A 20 7.84 8.52 -15.94
N SER A 21 6.72 7.93 -16.34
CA SER A 21 6.18 6.78 -15.63
C SER A 21 7.16 5.61 -15.65
N ILE A 22 7.15 4.86 -14.55
CA ILE A 22 7.91 3.62 -14.36
C ILE A 22 7.74 2.68 -15.57
N ARG A 23 6.51 2.55 -16.10
CA ARG A 23 6.22 1.72 -17.29
C ARG A 23 6.87 2.24 -18.57
N HIS A 24 6.93 3.56 -18.76
CA HIS A 24 7.56 4.16 -19.92
C HIS A 24 9.09 4.01 -19.87
N ILE A 25 9.70 4.31 -18.72
CA ILE A 25 11.16 4.16 -18.53
C ILE A 25 11.58 2.69 -18.72
N GLY A 26 10.82 1.74 -18.16
CA GLY A 26 11.07 0.31 -18.34
C GLY A 26 11.03 -0.13 -19.81
N ARG A 27 10.05 0.35 -20.58
CA ARG A 27 10.00 0.10 -22.03
C ARG A 27 11.20 0.69 -22.76
N LYS A 28 11.63 1.91 -22.40
CA LYS A 28 12.81 2.50 -23.03
C LYS A 28 14.08 1.70 -22.73
N ILE A 29 14.28 1.22 -21.51
CA ILE A 29 15.43 0.37 -21.13
C ILE A 29 15.47 -0.90 -22.00
N SER A 30 14.31 -1.51 -22.24
CA SER A 30 14.21 -2.73 -23.03
C SER A 30 14.48 -2.53 -24.52
N VAL A 31 14.27 -1.32 -25.06
CA VAL A 31 14.29 -1.05 -26.50
C VAL A 31 15.54 -0.26 -26.93
N GLN A 32 16.10 0.58 -26.07
CA GLN A 32 17.24 1.44 -26.40
C GLN A 32 18.55 0.81 -25.93
N ASP A 33 19.52 0.69 -26.85
CA ASP A 33 20.90 0.26 -26.56
C ASP A 33 21.83 1.43 -26.16
N GLY A 34 21.25 2.51 -25.64
CA GLY A 34 22.00 3.64 -25.10
C GLY A 34 22.60 3.34 -23.73
N ASP A 35 22.86 4.39 -22.95
CA ASP A 35 23.32 4.25 -21.57
C ASP A 35 22.23 3.64 -20.67
N LYS A 36 22.23 2.30 -20.60
CA LYS A 36 21.26 1.52 -19.81
C LYS A 36 21.41 1.77 -18.32
N GLU A 37 22.61 2.07 -17.84
CA GLU A 37 22.86 2.28 -16.41
C GLU A 37 22.14 3.54 -15.91
N THR A 38 22.29 4.66 -16.62
CA THR A 38 21.57 5.89 -16.29
C THR A 38 20.06 5.70 -16.36
N MET A 39 19.57 4.93 -17.34
CA MET A 39 18.14 4.66 -17.49
C MET A 39 17.59 3.77 -16.37
N ILE A 40 18.33 2.73 -15.96
CA ILE A 40 17.98 1.87 -14.83
C ILE A 40 17.97 2.69 -13.53
N ASN A 41 18.95 3.55 -13.30
CA ASN A 41 18.98 4.42 -12.13
C ASN A 41 17.76 5.36 -12.08
N SER A 42 17.37 5.94 -13.23
CA SER A 42 16.15 6.75 -13.33
C SER A 42 14.88 5.94 -13.00
N TYR A 43 14.79 4.70 -13.47
CA TYR A 43 13.67 3.80 -13.14
C TYR A 43 13.58 3.53 -11.64
N LEU A 44 14.72 3.22 -11.00
CA LEU A 44 14.77 2.89 -9.57
C LEU A 44 14.36 4.07 -8.69
N GLU A 45 14.80 5.29 -9.02
CA GLU A 45 14.41 6.50 -8.29
C GLU A 45 12.90 6.77 -8.40
N GLU A 46 12.30 6.59 -9.57
CA GLU A 46 10.85 6.75 -9.75
C GLU A 46 10.04 5.68 -8.99
N VAL A 47 10.51 4.43 -8.96
CA VAL A 47 9.92 3.36 -8.12
C VAL A 47 9.98 3.73 -6.65
N LYS A 48 11.13 4.21 -6.17
CA LYS A 48 11.32 4.63 -4.78
C LYS A 48 10.39 5.78 -4.40
N ARG A 49 10.27 6.81 -5.25
CA ARG A 49 9.33 7.93 -5.05
C ARG A 49 7.89 7.46 -4.98
N SER A 50 7.48 6.60 -5.91
CA SER A 50 6.12 6.04 -5.96
C SER A 50 5.79 5.24 -4.70
N LEU A 51 6.72 4.40 -4.24
CA LEU A 51 6.53 3.59 -3.04
C LEU A 51 6.40 4.46 -1.77
N LEU A 52 7.28 5.46 -1.62
CA LEU A 52 7.23 6.39 -0.48
C LEU A 52 5.92 7.20 -0.45
N LEU A 53 5.46 7.66 -1.61
CA LEU A 53 4.19 8.37 -1.73
C LEU A 53 3.02 7.47 -1.27
N ASN A 54 2.99 6.22 -1.72
CA ASN A 54 1.96 5.26 -1.33
C ASN A 54 1.98 4.96 0.17
N ILE A 55 3.15 4.73 0.78
CA ILE A 55 3.26 4.48 2.23
C ILE A 55 2.76 5.69 3.03
N THR A 56 3.17 6.90 2.65
CA THR A 56 2.75 8.14 3.31
C THR A 56 1.24 8.36 3.18
N GLN A 57 0.64 7.99 2.05
CA GLN A 57 -0.80 8.06 1.85
C GLN A 57 -1.55 6.99 2.66
N TYR A 58 -0.99 5.79 2.81
CA TYR A 58 -1.58 4.72 3.62
C TYR A 58 -1.53 5.02 5.13
N GLU A 59 -0.46 5.63 5.64
CA GLU A 59 -0.41 6.11 7.03
C GLU A 59 -1.52 7.11 7.33
N LYS A 60 -1.82 8.02 6.39
CA LYS A 60 -2.87 9.04 6.57
C LYS A 60 -4.28 8.49 6.38
N SER A 61 -4.47 7.47 5.54
CA SER A 61 -5.79 6.92 5.19
C SER A 61 -6.34 5.92 6.22
N ASN A 62 -5.49 5.30 7.04
CA ASN A 62 -5.92 4.42 8.13
C ASN A 62 -6.67 5.12 9.29
N THR A 63 -6.85 6.44 9.21
CA THR A 63 -7.66 7.21 10.18
C THR A 63 -9.12 7.38 9.74
N SER A 64 -9.48 7.05 8.50
CA SER A 64 -10.78 7.43 7.91
C SER A 64 -11.91 6.42 8.09
N MET A 65 -11.68 5.27 8.72
CA MET A 65 -12.70 4.22 8.91
C MET A 65 -13.00 3.89 10.37
N ARG A 66 -12.75 4.83 11.30
CA ARG A 66 -13.27 4.71 12.65
C ARG A 66 -14.73 5.16 12.67
N SER A 67 -15.62 4.29 12.20
CA SER A 67 -17.06 4.44 12.39
C SER A 67 -17.35 4.51 13.88
N GLU A 68 -18.14 5.50 14.31
CA GLU A 68 -18.69 5.56 15.66
C GLU A 68 -19.72 4.44 15.81
N THR A 69 -19.28 3.22 16.14
CA THR A 69 -20.20 2.16 16.52
C THR A 69 -20.76 2.50 17.88
N ASN A 70 -21.98 3.00 17.84
CA ASN A 70 -22.86 3.29 18.96
C ASN A 70 -22.76 2.19 20.02
N LYS A 71 -22.52 2.61 21.26
CA LYS A 71 -22.46 1.76 22.44
C LYS A 71 -23.87 1.27 22.76
N ASP A 72 -24.35 0.22 22.11
CA ASP A 72 -25.48 -0.60 22.58
C ASP A 72 -25.62 -1.85 21.70
N ALA A 73 -24.72 -2.81 21.88
CA ALA A 73 -24.92 -4.21 21.53
C ALA A 73 -23.87 -5.04 22.28
N ILE A 74 -24.16 -5.26 23.56
CA ILE A 74 -23.64 -6.38 24.32
C ILE A 74 -24.14 -7.64 23.60
N ASP A 75 -23.30 -8.36 22.85
CA ASP A 75 -23.10 -9.81 23.09
C ASP A 75 -22.12 -10.54 22.13
N ASP A 76 -21.83 -10.07 20.91
CA ASP A 76 -21.17 -10.97 19.92
C ASP A 76 -19.85 -10.44 19.34
N ILE A 77 -18.83 -10.20 20.17
CA ILE A 77 -17.46 -9.94 19.67
C ILE A 77 -16.50 -11.02 20.17
N GLN A 78 -16.47 -12.14 19.45
CA GLN A 78 -15.26 -12.98 19.32
C GLN A 78 -14.57 -12.72 17.98
N GLU A 79 -14.36 -11.45 17.63
CA GLU A 79 -13.51 -11.10 16.49
C GLU A 79 -12.12 -10.70 16.97
N ALA A 80 -11.11 -11.36 16.40
CA ALA A 80 -9.72 -11.36 16.78
C ALA A 80 -9.17 -9.97 17.15
N GLN A 81 -8.95 -9.77 18.45
CA GLN A 81 -8.29 -8.57 18.95
C GLN A 81 -6.82 -8.61 18.53
N LEU A 82 -6.44 -7.71 17.64
CA LEU A 82 -5.06 -7.41 17.28
C LEU A 82 -4.40 -6.80 18.53
N VAL A 83 -3.78 -7.65 19.36
CA VAL A 83 -3.09 -7.25 20.58
C VAL A 83 -1.77 -6.59 20.20
N GLN A 84 -1.84 -5.30 19.88
CA GLN A 84 -0.70 -4.39 20.07
C GLN A 84 -1.14 -3.27 20.99
N GLY A 85 -1.39 -3.62 22.25
CA GLY A 85 -1.67 -2.69 23.32
C GLY A 85 -1.01 -3.22 24.57
N ASN A 86 0.14 -2.63 24.91
CA ASN A 86 0.84 -2.68 26.20
C ASN A 86 0.34 -3.80 27.11
N VAL A 87 0.98 -4.97 27.04
CA VAL A 87 0.69 -6.07 27.96
C VAL A 87 0.92 -5.54 29.37
N SER A 88 -0.18 -5.29 30.08
CA SER A 88 -0.13 -4.81 31.46
C SER A 88 0.62 -5.84 32.30
N GLU A 89 1.43 -5.39 33.26
CA GLU A 89 2.18 -6.26 34.18
C GLU A 89 1.26 -7.31 34.85
N ASP A 90 0.00 -6.94 35.07
CA ASP A 90 -1.07 -7.83 35.55
C ASP A 90 -1.40 -8.98 34.59
N ALA A 91 -1.35 -8.74 33.28
CA ALA A 91 -1.61 -9.76 32.26
C ALA A 91 -0.47 -10.78 32.17
N LEU A 92 0.78 -10.34 32.34
CA LEU A 92 1.94 -11.23 32.42
C LEU A 92 1.89 -12.08 33.69
N LYS A 93 1.57 -11.48 34.84
CA LYS A 93 1.47 -12.19 36.11
C LYS A 93 0.37 -13.26 36.10
N LYS A 94 -0.76 -12.96 35.46
CA LYS A 94 -1.86 -13.92 35.28
C LYS A 94 -1.47 -15.10 34.37
N ALA A 95 -0.64 -14.87 33.35
CA ALA A 95 -0.13 -15.93 32.49
C ALA A 95 0.85 -16.85 33.24
N ASP A 96 1.74 -16.28 34.06
CA ASP A 96 2.67 -17.05 34.88
C ASP A 96 1.95 -17.93 35.92
N ASP A 97 0.93 -17.38 36.60
CA ASP A 97 0.14 -18.15 37.57
C ASP A 97 -0.65 -19.28 36.91
N PHE A 98 -1.13 -19.06 35.67
CA PHE A 98 -1.80 -20.09 34.89
C PHE A 98 -0.86 -21.25 34.54
N LEU A 99 0.35 -20.95 34.06
CA LEU A 99 1.35 -21.97 33.73
C LEU A 99 1.80 -22.77 34.95
N ARG A 100 1.96 -22.11 36.11
CA ARG A 100 2.30 -22.76 37.38
C ARG A 100 1.23 -23.76 37.81
N LYS A 101 -0.04 -23.35 37.74
CA LYS A 101 -1.19 -24.20 38.08
C LYS A 101 -1.34 -25.38 37.11
N MET A 102 -0.91 -25.22 35.87
CA MET A 102 -0.91 -26.30 34.88
C MET A 102 0.15 -27.36 35.21
N LYS A 103 1.36 -26.94 35.62
CA LYS A 103 2.42 -27.85 36.08
C LYS A 103 2.05 -28.61 37.36
N GLU A 104 1.30 -27.99 38.27
CA GLU A 104 0.83 -28.66 39.49
C GLU A 104 -0.22 -29.75 39.21
N LYS A 105 -0.97 -29.64 38.10
CA LYS A 105 -1.95 -30.65 37.68
C LYS A 105 -1.35 -31.81 36.88
N GLU A 106 -0.10 -31.69 36.48
CA GLU A 106 0.63 -32.70 35.69
C GLU A 106 1.47 -33.64 36.58
N LYS A 107 1.24 -33.60 37.89
CA LYS A 107 1.88 -34.42 38.92
C LYS A 107 0.82 -35.19 39.71
#